data_AF-A0A830BRR6-F1
#
_entry.id   AF-A0A830BRR6-F1
#
_cell.length_a   1.000
_cell.length_b   1.000
_cell.length_c   1.000
_cell.angle_alpha   90.00
_cell.angle_beta   90.00
_cell.angle_gamma   90.00
#
_symmetry.space_group_name_H-M   'P 1'
#
loop_
_entity.id
_entity.type
_entity.pdbx_description
1 polymer ?
#
loop_
_entity_poly.entity_id
_entity_poly.type
_entity_poly.pdbx_seq_one_letter_code
_entity_poly.pdbx_strand_id
1 'polypeptide(L)'
;MVESGFLSLYTSSLKNRPSLQTLVRQEISRILEKYGDEPLSFTITGHSLGAALATLAAYDIKKNFKKSPMVTVISFAGPRVGNRSFRCSLEKQGTKILRIVNSDDVITKVPGFVGDAAAGLGGWVQKLVENTQWVYADVGCELRLSSRDSPYLNGINIATCHDLKTYLHLVDGFVSSNCPFRATARKMMNKVN
;
A
#
# COMPACT_ATOMS: atom_id res chain seq x y z
N MET A 1 -5.13 5.09 -15.89
CA MET A 1 -5.75 3.75 -15.78
C MET A 1 -5.30 3.11 -14.47
N VAL A 2 -6.20 2.40 -13.81
CA VAL A 2 -6.01 1.71 -12.53
C VAL A 2 -6.27 0.22 -12.77
N GLU A 3 -5.68 -0.67 -11.98
CA GLU A 3 -5.98 -2.10 -12.05
C GLU A 3 -7.47 -2.36 -11.79
N SER A 4 -8.09 -3.14 -12.68
CA SER A 4 -9.54 -3.37 -12.73
C SER A 4 -10.10 -4.06 -11.49
N GLY A 5 -9.37 -5.01 -10.90
CA GLY A 5 -9.75 -5.71 -9.68
C GLY A 5 -9.78 -4.79 -8.48
N PHE A 6 -8.73 -3.99 -8.27
CA PHE A 6 -8.70 -3.00 -7.18
C PHE A 6 -9.81 -1.96 -7.33
N LEU A 7 -10.02 -1.46 -8.56
CA LEU A 7 -11.08 -0.50 -8.82
C LEU A 7 -12.46 -1.11 -8.57
N SER A 8 -12.71 -2.34 -9.05
CA SER A 8 -13.97 -3.03 -8.83
C SER A 8 -14.26 -3.24 -7.35
N LEU A 9 -13.27 -3.71 -6.56
CA LEU A 9 -13.43 -3.86 -5.11
C LEU A 9 -13.77 -2.54 -4.42
N TYR A 10 -13.20 -1.43 -4.90
CA TYR A 10 -13.45 -0.11 -4.34
C TYR A 10 -14.84 0.43 -4.71
N THR A 11 -15.31 0.23 -5.95
CA THR A 11 -16.51 0.90 -6.49
C THR A 11 -17.76 0.04 -6.55
N SER A 12 -17.64 -1.29 -6.56
CA SER A 12 -18.80 -2.19 -6.70
C SER A 12 -19.74 -2.10 -5.50
N SER A 13 -21.03 -1.97 -5.76
CA SER A 13 -22.11 -2.04 -4.77
C SER A 13 -22.97 -3.29 -4.99
N LEU A 14 -23.55 -3.81 -3.92
CA LEU A 14 -24.56 -4.86 -3.98
C LEU A 14 -25.94 -4.24 -3.74
N LYS A 15 -27.03 -4.90 -4.16
CA LYS A 15 -28.40 -4.38 -4.07
C LYS A 15 -28.75 -3.74 -2.71
N ASN A 16 -28.22 -4.30 -1.61
CA ASN A 16 -28.48 -3.84 -0.24
C ASN A 16 -27.20 -3.39 0.51
N ARG A 17 -26.08 -3.18 -0.19
CA ARG A 17 -24.83 -2.73 0.44
C ARG A 17 -24.13 -1.68 -0.43
N PRO A 18 -23.91 -0.46 0.09
CA PRO A 18 -23.15 0.55 -0.62
C PRO A 18 -21.72 0.07 -0.87
N SER A 19 -21.07 0.62 -1.90
CA SER A 19 -19.66 0.35 -2.17
C SER A 19 -18.76 0.92 -1.08
N LEU A 20 -17.53 0.39 -1.00
CA LEU A 20 -16.49 0.96 -0.11
C LEU A 20 -16.27 2.45 -0.40
N GLN A 21 -16.26 2.83 -1.67
CA GLN A 21 -16.17 4.22 -2.10
C GLN A 21 -17.26 5.10 -1.47
N THR A 22 -18.52 4.66 -1.52
CA THR A 22 -19.63 5.43 -0.95
C THR A 22 -19.49 5.57 0.56
N LEU A 23 -19.14 4.49 1.26
CA LEU A 23 -18.95 4.51 2.72
C LEU A 23 -17.82 5.45 3.14
N VAL A 24 -16.67 5.38 2.46
CA VAL A 24 -15.53 6.27 2.74
C VAL A 24 -15.92 7.72 2.50
N ARG A 25 -16.61 8.03 1.39
CA ARG A 25 -17.05 9.40 1.11
C ARG A 25 -18.02 9.93 2.16
N GLN A 26 -18.99 9.12 2.58
CA GLN A 26 -19.94 9.50 3.62
C GLN A 26 -19.23 9.83 4.94
N GLU A 27 -18.27 8.99 5.33
CA GLU A 27 -17.51 9.21 6.56
C GLU A 27 -16.59 10.43 6.49
N ILE A 28 -15.96 10.66 5.34
CA ILE A 28 -15.14 11.87 5.13
C ILE A 28 -16.00 13.13 5.19
N SER A 29 -17.18 13.15 4.54
CA SER A 29 -18.12 14.26 4.66
C SER A 29 -18.49 14.52 6.12
N ARG A 30 -18.85 13.46 6.87
CA ARG A 30 -19.23 13.55 8.28
C ARG A 30 -18.10 14.11 9.16
N ILE A 31 -16.85 13.71 8.90
CA ILE A 31 -15.68 14.22 9.63
C ILE A 31 -15.46 15.71 9.30
N LEU A 32 -15.51 16.09 8.03
CA LEU A 32 -15.34 17.48 7.62
C LEU A 32 -16.42 18.39 8.22
N GLU A 33 -17.67 17.94 8.27
CA GLU A 33 -18.76 18.67 8.92
C GLU A 33 -18.55 18.78 10.44
N LYS A 34 -18.11 17.69 11.09
CA LYS A 34 -17.91 17.64 12.54
C LYS A 34 -16.83 18.61 13.03
N TYR A 35 -15.72 18.70 12.30
CA TYR A 35 -14.56 19.48 12.73
C TYR A 35 -14.46 20.85 12.02
N GLY A 36 -15.33 21.13 11.04
CA GLY A 36 -15.47 22.44 10.43
C GLY A 36 -14.15 23.00 9.86
N ASP A 37 -13.73 24.15 10.41
CA ASP A 37 -12.52 24.87 9.99
C ASP A 37 -11.25 24.48 10.76
N GLU A 38 -11.32 23.46 11.63
CA GLU A 38 -10.13 22.97 12.32
C GLU A 38 -9.07 22.45 11.34
N PRO A 39 -7.77 22.60 11.66
CA PRO A 39 -6.70 22.07 10.83
C PRO A 39 -6.71 20.54 10.86
N LEU A 40 -7.27 19.93 9.82
CA LEU A 40 -7.37 18.48 9.67
C LEU A 40 -6.25 17.92 8.78
N SER A 41 -5.99 16.62 8.96
CA SER A 41 -5.28 15.80 7.99
C SER A 41 -5.83 14.37 8.00
N PHE A 42 -5.81 13.71 6.85
CA PHE A 42 -6.20 12.30 6.72
C PHE A 42 -4.95 11.45 6.46
N THR A 43 -4.77 10.41 7.27
CA THR A 43 -3.75 9.38 7.02
C THR A 43 -4.46 8.06 6.79
N ILE A 44 -4.26 7.49 5.60
CA ILE A 44 -4.86 6.22 5.20
C ILE A 44 -3.73 5.18 5.15
N THR A 45 -3.94 4.06 5.83
CA THR A 45 -2.99 2.96 5.84
C THR A 45 -3.61 1.69 5.30
N GLY A 46 -2.77 0.81 4.77
CA GLY A 46 -3.21 -0.46 4.25
C GLY A 46 -2.03 -1.39 4.01
N HIS A 47 -2.31 -2.68 4.14
CA HIS A 47 -1.36 -3.76 3.85
C HIS A 47 -1.84 -4.57 2.65
N SER A 48 -0.92 -5.01 1.79
CA SER A 48 -1.24 -5.88 0.64
C SER A 48 -2.32 -5.24 -0.26
N LEU A 49 -3.41 -5.95 -0.55
CA LEU A 49 -4.59 -5.41 -1.24
C LEU A 49 -5.11 -4.11 -0.60
N GLY A 50 -5.10 -4.01 0.73
CA GLY A 50 -5.50 -2.82 1.46
C GLY A 50 -4.65 -1.59 1.14
N ALA A 51 -3.37 -1.76 0.81
CA ALA A 51 -2.52 -0.66 0.36
C ALA A 51 -2.97 -0.07 -0.99
N ALA A 52 -3.42 -0.94 -1.90
CA ALA A 52 -3.97 -0.51 -3.17
C ALA A 52 -5.27 0.28 -2.96
N LEU A 53 -6.17 -0.24 -2.10
CA LEU A 53 -7.42 0.44 -1.75
C LEU A 53 -7.17 1.77 -1.03
N ALA A 54 -6.17 1.85 -0.15
CA ALA A 54 -5.77 3.09 0.52
C ALA A 54 -5.34 4.17 -0.48
N THR A 55 -4.57 3.77 -1.52
CA THR A 55 -4.16 4.68 -2.59
C THR A 55 -5.35 5.17 -3.42
N LEU A 56 -6.31 4.29 -3.72
CA LEU A 56 -7.54 4.67 -4.43
C LEU A 56 -8.43 5.59 -3.60
N ALA A 57 -8.58 5.32 -2.30
CA ALA A 57 -9.32 6.15 -1.38
C ALA A 57 -8.72 7.56 -1.30
N ALA A 58 -7.39 7.67 -1.20
CA ALA A 58 -6.72 8.97 -1.16
C ALA A 58 -6.96 9.79 -2.44
N TYR A 59 -6.85 9.16 -3.61
CA TYR A 59 -7.19 9.80 -4.88
C TYR A 59 -8.64 10.27 -4.92
N ASP A 60 -9.56 9.41 -4.47
CA ASP A 60 -10.99 9.69 -4.49
C ASP A 60 -11.36 10.85 -3.56
N ILE A 61 -10.76 10.91 -2.37
CA ILE A 61 -10.96 11.99 -1.41
C ILE A 61 -10.49 13.32 -2.01
N LYS A 62 -9.25 13.40 -2.49
CA LYS A 62 -8.72 14.64 -3.09
C LYS A 62 -9.50 15.08 -4.33
N LYS A 63 -10.04 14.13 -5.10
CA LYS A 63 -10.84 14.42 -6.29
C LYS A 63 -12.22 15.00 -5.97
N ASN A 64 -12.92 14.48 -4.95
CA ASN A 64 -14.31 14.85 -4.68
C ASN A 64 -14.45 15.96 -3.63
N PHE A 65 -13.46 16.14 -2.77
CA PHE A 65 -13.48 17.16 -1.72
C PHE A 65 -12.46 18.26 -2.06
N LYS A 66 -12.89 19.32 -2.76
CA LYS A 66 -11.98 20.39 -3.26
C LYS A 66 -11.25 21.17 -2.15
N LYS A 67 -11.90 21.33 -0.99
CA LYS A 67 -11.29 21.89 0.24
C LYS A 67 -10.68 20.80 1.13
N SER A 68 -10.39 19.62 0.58
CA SER A 68 -9.86 18.51 1.39
C SER A 68 -8.55 18.91 2.05
N PRO A 69 -8.40 18.54 3.34
CA PRO A 69 -7.14 18.70 4.05
C PRO A 69 -6.03 17.88 3.40
N MET A 70 -4.82 17.95 3.97
CA MET A 70 -3.72 17.10 3.56
C MET A 70 -4.13 15.62 3.67
N VAL A 71 -3.90 14.86 2.59
CA VAL A 71 -4.14 13.40 2.56
C VAL A 71 -2.80 12.70 2.36
N THR A 72 -2.51 11.79 3.29
CA THR A 72 -1.29 10.98 3.30
C THR A 72 -1.66 9.50 3.24
N VAL A 73 -0.91 8.73 2.48
CA VAL A 73 -0.99 7.26 2.47
C VAL A 73 0.31 6.68 3.00
N ILE A 74 0.21 5.78 3.98
CA ILE A 74 1.31 4.94 4.43
C ILE A 74 0.92 3.50 4.12
N SER A 75 1.56 2.92 3.11
CA SER A 75 1.24 1.57 2.65
C SER A 75 2.33 0.59 3.01
N PHE A 76 1.93 -0.63 3.33
CA PHE A 76 2.81 -1.76 3.61
C PHE A 76 2.58 -2.84 2.57
N ALA A 77 3.64 -3.40 1.98
CA ALA A 77 3.53 -4.54 1.07
C ALA A 77 2.58 -4.31 -0.13
N GLY A 78 2.41 -3.05 -0.55
CA GLY A 78 1.39 -2.68 -1.53
C GLY A 78 1.82 -2.98 -2.98
N PRO A 79 0.94 -3.59 -3.79
CA PRO A 79 1.18 -3.77 -5.22
C PRO A 79 1.11 -2.42 -5.94
N ARG A 80 1.55 -2.39 -7.20
CA ARG A 80 1.36 -1.22 -8.07
C ARG A 80 -0.11 -1.07 -8.45
N VAL A 81 -0.63 0.15 -8.32
CA VAL A 81 -2.08 0.40 -8.37
C VAL A 81 -2.56 0.89 -9.73
N GLY A 82 -1.74 1.69 -10.42
CA GLY A 82 -2.13 2.27 -11.70
C GLY A 82 -0.95 2.66 -12.57
N ASN A 83 -1.28 3.17 -13.75
CA ASN A 83 -0.30 3.56 -14.74
C ASN A 83 0.31 4.95 -14.46
N ARG A 84 1.26 5.36 -15.30
CA ARG A 84 1.93 6.68 -15.19
C ARG A 84 0.96 7.85 -15.15
N SER A 85 -0.15 7.81 -15.90
CA SER A 85 -1.16 8.87 -15.88
C SER A 85 -1.86 8.95 -14.51
N PHE A 86 -2.15 7.81 -13.89
CA PHE A 86 -2.72 7.78 -12.53
C PHE A 86 -1.75 8.34 -11.49
N ARG A 87 -0.47 7.95 -11.58
CA ARG A 87 0.62 8.52 -10.77
C ARG A 87 0.66 10.04 -10.88
N CYS A 88 0.73 10.57 -12.10
CA CYS A 88 0.79 12.03 -12.32
C CYS A 88 -0.44 12.75 -11.73
N SER A 89 -1.63 12.15 -11.83
CA SER A 89 -2.84 12.75 -11.25
C SER A 89 -2.79 12.80 -9.72
N LEU A 90 -2.29 11.74 -9.07
CA LEU A 90 -2.10 11.71 -7.61
C LEU A 90 -1.07 12.74 -7.14
N GLU A 91 0.07 12.83 -7.82
CA GLU A 91 1.12 13.81 -7.51
C GLU A 91 0.61 15.25 -7.68
N LYS A 92 -0.14 15.53 -8.76
CA LYS A 92 -0.75 16.84 -9.01
C LYS A 92 -1.79 17.24 -7.96
N GLN A 93 -2.49 16.28 -7.37
CA GLN A 93 -3.46 16.53 -6.29
C GLN A 93 -2.78 16.82 -4.93
N GLY A 94 -1.45 16.68 -4.85
CA GLY A 94 -0.69 16.92 -3.63
C GLY A 94 -0.77 15.78 -2.61
N THR A 95 -1.31 14.61 -2.98
CA THR A 95 -1.34 13.44 -2.10
C THR A 95 0.07 12.99 -1.78
N LYS A 96 0.39 12.81 -0.49
CA LYS A 96 1.67 12.28 -0.05
C LYS A 96 1.56 10.78 0.14
N ILE A 97 2.44 10.00 -0.49
CA ILE A 97 2.39 8.54 -0.40
C ILE A 97 3.78 8.04 0.00
N LEU A 98 3.82 7.32 1.11
CA LEU A 98 4.97 6.52 1.56
C LEU A 98 4.64 5.04 1.37
N ARG A 99 5.49 4.35 0.63
CA ARG A 99 5.40 2.91 0.38
C ARG A 99 6.50 2.20 1.12
N ILE A 100 6.13 1.42 2.12
CA ILE A 100 7.05 0.56 2.86
C ILE A 100 7.08 -0.76 2.13
N VAL A 101 8.23 -1.06 1.53
CA VAL A 101 8.44 -2.21 0.65
C VAL A 101 9.53 -3.11 1.19
N ASN A 102 9.31 -4.41 1.18
CA ASN A 102 10.32 -5.41 1.49
C ASN A 102 10.90 -5.94 0.17
N SER A 103 12.21 -5.86 -0.01
CA SER A 103 12.90 -6.30 -1.23
C SER A 103 12.72 -7.79 -1.50
N ASP A 104 12.49 -8.57 -0.43
CA ASP A 104 12.25 -10.01 -0.45
C ASP A 104 10.77 -10.37 -0.66
N ASP A 105 9.87 -9.39 -0.74
CA ASP A 105 8.44 -9.58 -0.99
C ASP A 105 8.08 -9.31 -2.46
N VAL A 106 7.63 -10.35 -3.16
CA VAL A 106 7.31 -10.27 -4.59
C VAL A 106 6.02 -9.49 -4.88
N ILE A 107 5.11 -9.38 -3.91
CA ILE A 107 3.84 -8.66 -4.11
C ILE A 107 4.08 -7.17 -4.40
N THR A 108 5.13 -6.59 -3.83
CA THR A 108 5.50 -5.19 -4.08
C THR A 108 5.96 -4.92 -5.51
N LYS A 109 6.32 -5.97 -6.27
CA LYS A 109 6.86 -5.89 -7.63
C LYS A 109 5.80 -6.09 -8.72
N VAL A 110 4.58 -6.47 -8.33
CA VAL A 110 3.46 -6.69 -9.25
C VAL A 110 2.44 -5.54 -9.19
N PRO A 111 1.75 -5.23 -10.31
CA PRO A 111 1.95 -5.78 -11.65
C PRO A 111 3.19 -5.22 -12.38
N GLY A 112 3.79 -6.02 -13.28
CA GLY A 112 4.75 -5.53 -14.28
C GLY A 112 6.25 -5.78 -14.07
N PHE A 113 6.68 -6.64 -13.14
CA PHE A 113 8.09 -7.07 -13.09
C PHE A 113 8.19 -8.59 -12.91
N VAL A 114 8.73 -9.30 -13.92
CA VAL A 114 8.99 -10.75 -13.86
C VAL A 114 10.34 -11.06 -14.47
N GLY A 115 11.31 -11.33 -13.60
CA GLY A 115 12.24 -12.44 -13.81
C GLY A 115 11.67 -13.71 -13.15
N ASP A 116 12.45 -14.79 -13.08
CA ASP A 116 12.06 -16.15 -12.62
C ASP A 116 11.30 -16.26 -11.28
N ALA A 117 11.19 -15.16 -10.50
CA ALA A 117 10.49 -15.10 -9.22
C ALA A 117 8.96 -15.29 -9.27
N ALA A 118 8.31 -15.12 -10.43
CA ALA A 118 6.86 -15.34 -10.55
C ALA A 118 6.47 -16.81 -10.73
N ALA A 119 7.42 -17.68 -11.12
CA ALA A 119 7.17 -19.09 -11.42
C ALA A 119 6.77 -19.94 -10.20
N GLY A 120 6.94 -19.41 -8.98
CA GLY A 120 6.53 -20.05 -7.72
C GLY A 120 5.30 -19.43 -7.05
N LEU A 121 4.62 -18.46 -7.68
CA LEU A 121 3.48 -17.77 -7.10
C LEU A 121 2.16 -18.37 -7.61
N GLY A 122 1.12 -18.35 -6.76
CA GLY A 122 -0.19 -18.89 -7.09
C GLY A 122 -0.76 -18.32 -8.40
N GLY A 123 -1.51 -19.13 -9.15
CA GLY A 123 -1.89 -18.85 -10.55
C GLY A 123 -2.61 -17.52 -10.83
N TRP A 124 -3.18 -16.88 -9.81
CA TRP A 124 -3.77 -15.54 -9.94
C TRP A 124 -2.71 -14.44 -10.16
N VAL A 125 -1.51 -14.57 -9.56
CA VAL A 125 -0.40 -13.62 -9.73
C VAL A 125 0.20 -13.76 -11.11
N GLN A 126 0.41 -15.00 -11.58
CA GLN A 126 0.91 -15.29 -12.92
C GLN A 126 0.01 -14.67 -14.00
N LYS A 127 -1.31 -14.84 -13.85
CA LYS A 127 -2.31 -14.23 -14.75
C LYS A 127 -2.28 -12.70 -14.71
N LEU A 128 -2.00 -12.10 -13.56
CA LEU A 128 -1.87 -10.63 -13.44
C LEU A 128 -0.61 -10.13 -14.15
N VAL A 129 0.50 -10.85 -14.07
CA VAL A 129 1.75 -10.53 -14.76
C VAL A 129 1.58 -10.51 -16.27
N GLU A 130 1.05 -11.60 -16.84
CA GLU A 130 0.96 -11.79 -18.30
C GLU A 130 0.12 -10.69 -18.95
N ASN A 131 -0.92 -10.23 -18.26
CA ASN A 131 -1.81 -9.18 -18.75
C ASN A 131 -1.29 -7.74 -18.58
N THR A 132 -0.14 -7.53 -17.91
CA THR A 132 0.25 -6.19 -17.42
C THR A 132 1.67 -5.76 -17.76
N GLN A 133 2.32 -6.45 -18.70
CA GLN A 133 3.65 -6.09 -19.21
C GLN A 133 3.74 -4.56 -19.46
N TRP A 134 4.57 -3.89 -18.65
CA TRP A 134 5.05 -2.50 -18.82
C TRP A 134 4.11 -1.30 -18.53
N VAL A 135 2.92 -1.48 -17.97
CA VAL A 135 1.95 -0.36 -17.86
C VAL A 135 1.87 0.29 -16.46
N TYR A 136 2.29 -0.39 -15.40
CA TYR A 136 2.08 0.07 -14.02
C TYR A 136 3.27 0.84 -13.44
N ALA A 137 2.99 1.92 -12.71
CA ALA A 137 3.98 2.79 -12.10
C ALA A 137 3.87 2.77 -10.57
N ASP A 138 5.01 2.72 -9.92
CA ASP A 138 5.15 3.00 -8.50
C ASP A 138 4.74 4.46 -8.21
N VAL A 139 3.90 4.69 -7.19
CA VAL A 139 3.40 6.02 -6.82
C VAL A 139 3.93 6.43 -5.45
N GLY A 140 4.48 7.64 -5.35
CA GLY A 140 5.02 8.18 -4.10
C GLY A 140 6.50 7.85 -3.86
N CYS A 141 6.91 7.96 -2.60
CA CYS A 141 8.26 7.66 -2.14
C CYS A 141 8.33 6.24 -1.54
N GLU A 142 9.42 5.54 -1.77
CA GLU A 142 9.65 4.20 -1.22
C GLU A 142 10.58 4.25 -0.01
N LEU A 143 10.16 3.62 1.09
CA LEU A 143 11.05 3.16 2.15
C LEU A 143 11.30 1.66 1.91
N ARG A 144 12.49 1.35 1.40
CA ARG A 144 12.89 -0.02 1.07
C ARG A 144 13.60 -0.67 2.25
N LEU A 145 13.07 -1.80 2.68
CA LEU A 145 13.58 -2.66 3.74
C LEU A 145 13.97 -4.02 3.14
N SER A 146 14.75 -4.82 3.87
CA SER A 146 14.99 -6.22 3.52
C SER A 146 14.84 -7.10 4.75
N SER A 147 14.15 -8.23 4.60
CA SER A 147 14.10 -9.29 5.62
C SER A 147 15.50 -9.77 5.99
N ARG A 148 16.44 -9.74 5.04
CA ARG A 148 17.83 -10.20 5.22
C ARG A 148 18.64 -9.30 6.15
N ASP A 149 18.23 -8.05 6.34
CA ASP A 149 18.91 -7.11 7.22
C ASP A 149 18.63 -7.40 8.70
N SER A 150 17.54 -8.12 9.00
CA SER A 150 17.19 -8.48 10.37
C SER A 150 17.78 -9.84 10.76
N PRO A 151 18.59 -9.92 11.83
CA PRO A 151 19.16 -11.19 12.29
C PRO A 151 18.09 -12.18 12.78
N TYR A 152 16.87 -11.68 13.08
CA TYR A 152 15.74 -12.49 13.53
C TYR A 152 14.92 -13.09 12.38
N LEU A 153 15.20 -12.69 11.14
CA LEU A 153 14.42 -13.06 9.96
C LEU A 153 15.24 -13.88 8.93
N ASN A 154 16.40 -14.38 9.33
CA ASN A 154 17.23 -15.26 8.49
C ASN A 154 16.49 -16.57 8.17
N GLY A 155 16.34 -16.89 6.88
CA GLY A 155 15.76 -18.16 6.40
C GLY A 155 14.23 -18.18 6.26
N ILE A 156 13.59 -17.02 6.21
CA ILE A 156 12.13 -16.91 6.16
C ILE A 156 11.54 -17.20 4.77
N ASN A 157 10.37 -17.87 4.74
CA ASN A 157 9.59 -18.19 3.53
C ASN A 157 8.98 -16.92 2.88
N ILE A 158 8.82 -16.91 1.55
CA ILE A 158 8.22 -15.83 0.75
C ILE A 158 6.89 -15.34 1.33
N ALA A 159 6.03 -16.26 1.80
CA ALA A 159 4.73 -15.92 2.40
C ALA A 159 4.85 -15.09 3.69
N THR A 160 5.89 -15.34 4.48
CA THR A 160 6.16 -14.63 5.73
C THR A 160 6.84 -13.28 5.47
N CYS A 161 7.58 -13.12 4.36
CA CYS A 161 8.11 -11.82 3.92
C CYS A 161 6.99 -10.81 3.60
N HIS A 162 5.82 -11.31 3.22
CA HIS A 162 4.64 -10.50 2.96
C HIS A 162 3.80 -10.20 4.22
N ASP A 163 4.05 -10.84 5.36
CA ASP A 163 3.26 -10.62 6.59
C ASP A 163 3.46 -9.19 7.14
N LEU A 164 2.37 -8.54 7.53
CA LEU A 164 2.41 -7.21 8.13
C LEU A 164 3.30 -7.18 9.37
N LYS A 165 3.32 -8.24 10.18
CA LYS A 165 4.20 -8.32 11.36
C LYS A 165 5.68 -8.23 10.98
N THR A 166 6.06 -8.85 9.87
CA THR A 166 7.43 -8.76 9.33
C THR A 166 7.77 -7.33 8.94
N TYR A 167 6.85 -6.65 8.26
CA TYR A 167 7.03 -5.24 7.90
C TYR A 167 7.15 -4.32 9.11
N LEU A 168 6.31 -4.50 10.13
CA LEU A 168 6.37 -3.70 11.36
C LEU A 168 7.69 -3.94 12.11
N HIS A 169 8.14 -5.19 12.18
CA HIS A 169 9.45 -5.54 12.77
C HIS A 169 10.62 -4.90 12.02
N LEU A 170 10.56 -4.90 10.68
CA LEU A 170 11.58 -4.26 9.86
C LEU A 170 11.60 -2.74 10.04
N VAL A 171 10.43 -2.10 10.16
CA VAL A 171 10.34 -0.65 10.44
C VAL A 171 10.87 -0.32 11.83
N ASP A 172 10.52 -1.10 12.85
CA ASP A 172 11.00 -0.88 14.24
C ASP A 172 12.53 -1.00 14.34
N GLY A 173 13.10 -1.95 13.61
CA GLY A 173 14.55 -2.13 13.59
C GLY A 173 15.31 -1.20 12.66
N PHE A 174 14.64 -0.50 11.74
CA PHE A 174 15.31 0.31 10.73
C PHE A 174 16.01 1.53 11.34
N VAL A 175 17.31 1.73 11.00
CA VAL A 175 18.07 2.91 11.45
C VAL A 175 18.40 3.82 10.27
N SER A 176 19.08 3.30 9.24
CA SER A 176 19.34 4.03 8.00
C SER A 176 19.69 3.08 6.87
N SER A 177 19.74 3.58 5.63
CA SER A 177 20.18 2.82 4.46
C SER A 177 21.61 2.27 4.58
N ASN A 178 22.46 2.89 5.41
CA ASN A 178 23.87 2.49 5.61
C ASN A 178 24.08 1.65 6.88
N CYS A 179 23.07 1.59 7.77
CA CYS A 179 23.03 0.74 8.96
C CYS A 179 21.60 0.24 9.10
N PRO A 180 21.21 -0.84 8.43
CA PRO A 180 19.80 -1.14 8.19
C PRO A 180 19.05 -1.65 9.42
N PHE A 181 19.75 -2.14 10.45
CA PHE A 181 19.09 -2.73 11.61
C PHE A 181 19.76 -2.37 12.95
N ARG A 182 18.96 -1.92 13.91
CA ARG A 182 19.42 -1.57 15.26
C ARG A 182 19.74 -2.83 16.06
N ALA A 183 20.93 -2.90 16.65
CA ALA A 183 21.34 -4.03 17.50
C ALA A 183 20.44 -4.26 18.73
N THR A 184 19.66 -3.25 19.15
CA THR A 184 18.76 -3.31 20.32
C THR A 184 17.28 -3.51 19.95
N ALA A 185 16.95 -3.76 18.68
CA ALA A 185 15.55 -3.97 18.28
C ALA A 185 14.96 -5.18 19.01
N ARG A 186 13.77 -5.02 19.62
CA ARG A 186 13.11 -6.11 20.33
C ARG A 186 12.33 -6.95 19.32
N LYS A 187 12.48 -8.27 19.37
CA LYS A 187 11.71 -9.20 18.53
C LYS A 187 10.20 -9.03 18.81
N MET A 188 9.46 -8.42 17.89
CA MET A 188 8.00 -8.23 18.01
C MET A 188 7.18 -9.50 17.70
N MET A 189 7.82 -10.61 17.34
CA MET A 189 7.15 -11.83 16.86
C MET A 189 6.44 -12.68 17.93
N ASN A 190 6.57 -12.37 19.23
CA ASN A 190 6.03 -13.20 20.32
C ASN A 190 4.89 -12.52 21.11
N LYS A 191 3.78 -12.21 20.43
CA LYS A 191 2.45 -12.24 21.08
C LYS A 191 1.59 -13.26 20.34
N VAL A 192 1.81 -14.52 20.68
CA VAL A 192 0.83 -15.59 20.46
C VAL A 192 -0.07 -15.53 21.68
N ASN A 193 -1.36 -15.23 21.47
CA ASN A 193 -2.39 -15.55 22.47
C ASN A 193 -2.70 -17.04 22.34
#